data_AF-A0A3E0K896-F1
#
_entry.id   AF-A0A3E0K896-F1
#
_cell.length_a   1.000
_cell.length_b   1.000
_cell.length_c   1.000
_cell.angle_alpha   90.00
_cell.angle_beta   90.00
_cell.angle_gamma   90.00
#
_symmetry.space_group_name_H-M   'P 1'
#
loop_
_entity.id
_entity.type
_entity.pdbx_description
1 polymer ?
#
loop_
_entity_poly.entity_id
_entity_poly.type
_entity_poly.pdbx_seq_one_letter_code
_entity_poly.pdbx_strand_id
1 'polypeptide(L)'
;MKRIWFRFVLLILGLMAVAGCDQGTAAESLGYQAAEEKADCALPVSWIQYKGEKYMFVKVHSKEEIDFANIRSTRTYTGEGDGTLPGREIFVDKKTGNLLIVDDTGPEEEWSEFTKSEKD
;
A
#
# COMPACT_ATOMS: atom_id res chain seq x y z
N MET A 1 -49.11 -28.08 3.61
CA MET A 1 -48.91 -29.53 3.39
C MET A 1 -47.42 -29.83 3.32
N LYS A 2 -46.97 -30.87 4.04
CA LYS A 2 -45.80 -31.78 3.82
C LYS A 2 -44.44 -31.15 3.50
N ARG A 3 -43.47 -31.12 4.45
CA ARG A 3 -42.60 -32.21 4.98
C ARG A 3 -41.26 -32.29 4.22
N ILE A 4 -40.19 -31.87 4.92
CA ILE A 4 -38.89 -32.58 5.17
C ILE A 4 -38.08 -32.87 3.87
N TRP A 5 -36.76 -32.75 3.82
CA TRP A 5 -35.85 -33.88 4.05
C TRP A 5 -34.41 -33.40 4.20
N PHE A 6 -33.89 -33.71 5.38
CA PHE A 6 -32.51 -33.64 5.82
C PHE A 6 -31.66 -34.70 5.08
N ARG A 7 -30.37 -34.37 4.88
CA ARG A 7 -29.19 -35.24 4.69
C ARG A 7 -28.99 -35.93 3.35
N PHE A 8 -27.86 -35.62 2.71
CA PHE A 8 -26.88 -36.65 2.33
C PHE A 8 -25.44 -36.11 2.44
N VAL A 9 -24.59 -36.97 3.00
CA VAL A 9 -23.16 -36.85 3.30
C VAL A 9 -22.35 -37.35 2.10
N LEU A 10 -21.21 -36.72 1.79
CA LEU A 10 -20.02 -37.27 1.08
C LEU A 10 -19.01 -36.10 0.94
N LEU A 11 -17.97 -35.93 1.77
CA LEU A 11 -16.73 -36.73 1.93
C LEU A 11 -15.97 -36.92 0.60
N ILE A 12 -15.10 -35.96 0.27
CA ILE A 12 -13.91 -36.19 -0.56
C ILE A 12 -12.70 -35.55 0.11
N LEU A 13 -11.84 -36.43 0.63
CA LEU A 13 -10.42 -36.21 0.91
C LEU A 13 -9.65 -36.09 -0.42
N GLY A 14 -8.63 -35.25 -0.46
CA GLY A 14 -7.59 -35.23 -1.49
C GLY A 14 -7.36 -33.82 -2.05
N LEU A 15 -6.16 -33.29 -2.20
CA LEU A 15 -4.82 -33.87 -2.28
C LEU A 15 -3.82 -32.87 -1.67
N MET A 16 -2.79 -33.38 -1.01
CA MET A 16 -1.57 -32.61 -0.78
C MET A 16 -0.94 -32.23 -2.11
N ALA A 17 -0.77 -30.94 -2.35
CA ALA A 17 0.22 -30.43 -3.29
C ALA A 17 1.39 -29.90 -2.46
N VAL A 18 2.28 -30.81 -2.04
CA VAL A 18 3.66 -30.41 -1.70
C VAL A 18 4.32 -30.11 -3.04
N ALA A 19 4.24 -28.84 -3.46
CA ALA A 19 5.14 -28.34 -4.48
C ALA A 19 6.54 -28.31 -3.85
N GLY A 20 7.38 -29.25 -4.27
CA GLY A 20 8.77 -29.30 -3.87
C GLY A 20 9.48 -28.01 -4.27
N CYS A 21 9.94 -27.25 -3.28
CA CYS A 21 11.12 -26.43 -3.47
C CYS A 21 12.32 -27.39 -3.47
N ASP A 22 12.88 -27.55 -4.67
CA ASP A 22 14.24 -27.99 -4.89
C ASP A 22 15.17 -27.19 -3.96
N GLN A 23 15.70 -27.84 -2.93
CA GLN A 23 16.80 -27.31 -2.12
C GLN A 23 17.97 -28.26 -2.27
N GLY A 24 18.72 -27.98 -3.34
CA GLY A 24 20.06 -28.52 -3.54
C GLY A 24 20.94 -28.20 -2.34
N THR A 25 21.60 -29.26 -1.88
CA THR A 25 23.01 -29.29 -1.50
C THR A 25 23.49 -28.27 -0.45
N ALA A 26 23.68 -28.78 0.77
CA ALA A 26 24.53 -28.16 1.76
C ALA A 26 25.97 -28.02 1.24
N ALA A 27 26.52 -26.81 1.34
CA ALA A 27 27.95 -26.55 1.39
C ALA A 27 28.20 -25.37 2.35
N GLU A 28 28.89 -25.66 3.44
CA GLU A 28 29.39 -24.68 4.41
C GLU A 28 30.39 -23.71 3.76
N SER A 29 30.41 -22.43 4.18
CA SER A 29 31.63 -21.67 4.51
C SER A 29 31.41 -20.15 4.50
N LEU A 30 31.56 -19.55 5.69
CA LEU A 30 32.19 -18.26 5.99
C LEU A 30 31.66 -16.97 5.33
N GLY A 31 31.04 -16.15 6.18
CA GLY A 31 31.48 -14.76 6.35
C GLY A 31 30.69 -13.69 5.62
N TYR A 32 30.51 -12.58 6.32
CA TYR A 32 30.00 -11.28 5.89
C TYR A 32 28.48 -11.08 5.82
N GLN A 33 28.01 -10.44 6.89
CA GLN A 33 26.90 -9.48 6.92
C GLN A 33 25.64 -9.87 6.16
N ALA A 34 24.71 -10.48 6.90
CA ALA A 34 23.30 -10.25 6.63
C ALA A 34 23.03 -8.75 6.80
N ALA A 35 23.23 -7.98 5.73
CA ALA A 35 22.40 -6.81 5.52
C ALA A 35 20.98 -7.38 5.45
N GLU A 36 20.19 -7.12 6.49
CA GLU A 36 18.75 -7.27 6.40
C GLU A 36 18.31 -6.35 5.26
N GLU A 37 18.27 -6.87 4.04
CA GLU A 37 17.48 -6.32 2.96
C GLU A 37 16.03 -6.49 3.44
N LYS A 38 15.59 -5.53 4.25
CA LYS A 38 14.18 -5.28 4.51
C LYS A 38 13.59 -5.08 3.12
N ALA A 39 13.03 -6.14 2.54
CA ALA A 39 12.21 -6.02 1.36
C ALA A 39 11.20 -4.92 1.66
N ASP A 40 11.43 -3.76 1.06
CA ASP A 40 10.70 -2.55 1.32
C ASP A 40 9.28 -2.80 0.85
N CYS A 41 8.43 -3.25 1.78
CA CYS A 41 7.03 -3.50 1.56
C CYS A 41 6.26 -2.17 1.50
N ALA A 42 6.91 -1.10 1.03
CA ALA A 42 6.27 0.12 0.61
C ALA A 42 5.31 -0.25 -0.53
N LEU A 43 4.02 -0.30 -0.18
CA LEU A 43 2.96 -0.44 -1.18
C LEU A 43 3.18 0.63 -2.26
N PRO A 44 3.08 0.28 -3.56
CA PRO A 44 3.22 1.28 -4.61
C PRO A 44 2.18 2.38 -4.42
N VAL A 45 2.65 3.60 -4.21
CA VAL A 45 1.80 4.78 -4.00
C VAL A 45 0.94 4.99 -5.25
N SER A 46 -0.36 4.79 -5.13
CA SER A 46 -1.26 4.72 -6.30
C SER A 46 -2.53 5.54 -6.15
N TRP A 47 -3.16 5.52 -4.97
CA TRP A 47 -4.38 6.27 -4.71
C TRP A 47 -4.63 6.41 -3.20
N ILE A 48 -5.42 7.41 -2.82
CA ILE A 48 -5.89 7.63 -1.44
C ILE A 48 -7.38 7.97 -1.42
N GLN A 49 -8.05 7.69 -0.31
CA GLN A 49 -9.42 8.12 -0.06
C GLN A 49 -9.44 9.32 0.88
N TYR A 50 -10.10 10.39 0.45
CA TYR A 50 -10.26 11.60 1.25
C TYR A 50 -11.67 12.13 1.14
N LYS A 51 -12.34 12.31 2.29
CA LYS A 51 -13.73 12.78 2.39
C LYS A 51 -14.72 12.00 1.51
N GLY A 52 -14.52 10.68 1.42
CA GLY A 52 -15.38 9.77 0.63
C GLY A 52 -15.12 9.80 -0.88
N GLU A 53 -14.08 10.51 -1.33
CA GLU A 53 -13.69 10.57 -2.73
C GLU A 53 -12.32 9.92 -2.95
N LYS A 54 -12.14 9.29 -4.11
CA LYS A 54 -10.86 8.67 -4.50
C LYS A 54 -9.99 9.68 -5.23
N TYR A 55 -8.75 9.82 -4.78
CA TYR A 55 -7.72 10.62 -5.39
C TYR A 55 -6.63 9.70 -5.94
N MET A 56 -6.18 9.98 -7.16
CA MET A 56 -5.21 9.19 -7.90
C MET A 56 -3.84 9.85 -7.84
N PHE A 57 -2.79 9.04 -7.70
CA PHE A 57 -1.41 9.49 -7.74
C PHE A 57 -1.10 10.20 -9.05
N VAL A 58 -0.33 11.28 -8.96
CA VAL A 58 0.12 12.09 -10.11
C VAL A 58 1.64 11.99 -10.25
N LYS A 59 2.37 12.43 -9.22
CA LYS A 59 3.83 12.45 -9.20
C LYS A 59 4.37 12.58 -7.78
N VAL A 60 5.66 12.31 -7.63
CA VAL A 60 6.44 12.63 -6.45
C VAL A 60 7.17 13.96 -6.68
N HIS A 61 7.25 14.78 -5.65
CA HIS A 61 8.02 16.03 -5.62
C HIS A 61 9.10 15.93 -4.56
N SER A 62 10.25 16.53 -4.83
CA SER A 62 11.21 16.79 -3.76
C SER A 62 10.68 17.88 -2.83
N LYS A 63 11.20 17.95 -1.60
CA LYS A 63 10.84 18.99 -0.64
C LYS A 63 11.00 20.40 -1.20
N GLU A 64 12.01 20.64 -2.03
CA GLU A 64 12.33 21.95 -2.61
C GLU A 64 11.30 22.41 -3.65
N GLU A 65 10.56 21.47 -4.26
CA GLU A 65 9.50 21.77 -5.23
C GLU A 65 8.17 22.16 -4.55
N ILE A 66 8.02 21.88 -3.26
CA ILE A 66 6.81 22.16 -2.49
C ILE A 66 6.81 23.61 -1.97
N ASP A 67 5.79 24.37 -2.37
CA ASP A 67 5.49 25.67 -1.78
C ASP A 67 4.70 25.51 -0.47
N PHE A 68 5.42 25.33 0.64
CA PHE A 68 4.85 25.12 1.97
C PHE A 68 3.92 26.25 2.45
N ALA A 69 4.00 27.46 1.90
CA ALA A 69 3.06 28.53 2.23
C ALA A 69 1.63 28.23 1.74
N ASN A 70 1.52 27.41 0.69
CA ASN A 70 0.26 26.98 0.11
C ASN A 70 -0.25 25.64 0.65
N ILE A 71 0.55 24.92 1.42
CA ILE A 71 0.15 23.64 2.02
C ILE A 71 -0.62 23.85 3.32
N ARG A 72 -1.68 23.05 3.53
CA ARG A 72 -2.46 23.05 4.75
C ARG A 72 -2.69 21.62 5.25
N SER A 73 -2.40 21.40 6.53
CA SER A 73 -2.79 20.19 7.26
C SER A 73 -4.30 19.98 7.20
N THR A 74 -4.72 18.79 6.81
CA THR A 74 -6.14 18.40 6.87
C THR A 74 -6.51 17.71 8.19
N ARG A 75 -5.50 17.25 8.95
CA ARG A 75 -5.65 16.37 10.13
C ARG A 75 -6.39 15.07 9.83
N THR A 76 -6.37 14.64 8.58
CA THR A 76 -6.86 13.34 8.11
C THR A 76 -5.65 12.51 7.72
N TYR A 77 -5.74 11.19 7.92
CA TYR A 77 -4.65 10.27 7.68
C TYR A 77 -5.08 9.18 6.71
N THR A 78 -4.13 8.64 5.95
CA THR A 78 -4.35 7.48 5.07
C THR A 78 -4.77 6.25 5.88
N GLY A 79 -5.64 5.43 5.31
CA GLY A 79 -6.15 4.20 5.92
C GLY A 79 -5.51 2.94 5.35
N GLU A 80 -5.73 1.80 6.02
CA GLU A 80 -5.28 0.45 5.57
C GLU A 80 -5.81 0.06 4.18
N GLY A 81 -6.92 0.67 3.76
CA GLY A 81 -7.51 0.42 2.45
C GLY A 81 -6.91 1.24 1.32
N ASP A 82 -6.13 2.28 1.62
CA ASP A 82 -5.54 3.15 0.60
C ASP A 82 -4.42 2.43 -0.16
N GLY A 83 -4.14 2.89 -1.38
CA GLY A 83 -3.03 2.39 -2.19
C GLY A 83 -1.69 2.99 -1.78
N THR A 84 -1.43 3.13 -0.48
CA THR A 84 -0.18 3.67 0.12
C THR A 84 -0.08 3.21 1.58
N LEU A 85 0.98 3.62 2.29
CA LEU A 85 1.16 3.31 3.71
C LEU A 85 0.06 3.97 4.57
N PRO A 86 -0.52 3.24 5.54
CA PRO A 86 -1.51 3.79 6.46
C PRO A 86 -0.87 4.75 7.47
N GLY A 87 -1.68 5.66 8.02
CA GLY A 87 -1.26 6.59 9.07
C GLY A 87 -0.45 7.80 8.59
N ARG A 88 -0.36 8.04 7.29
CA ARG A 88 0.29 9.22 6.70
C ARG A 88 -0.67 10.40 6.67
N GLU A 89 -0.24 11.56 7.15
CA GLU A 89 -1.10 12.74 7.11
C GLU A 89 -1.33 13.19 5.66
N ILE A 90 -2.58 13.52 5.37
CA ILE A 90 -3.00 14.11 4.10
C ILE A 90 -2.98 15.63 4.26
N PHE A 91 -2.26 16.29 3.37
CA PHE A 91 -2.22 17.74 3.23
C PHE A 91 -2.99 18.16 1.99
N VAL A 92 -3.45 19.41 1.96
CA VAL A 92 -4.06 20.00 0.76
C VAL A 92 -3.21 21.18 0.30
N ASP A 93 -2.90 21.22 -0.99
CA ASP A 93 -2.39 22.42 -1.64
C ASP A 93 -3.57 23.36 -1.93
N LYS A 94 -3.59 24.53 -1.29
CA LYS A 94 -4.64 25.54 -1.44
C LYS A 94 -4.71 26.13 -2.85
N LYS A 95 -3.62 26.07 -3.63
CA LYS A 95 -3.54 26.64 -4.98
C LYS A 95 -4.21 25.74 -6.01
N THR A 96 -3.91 24.44 -5.96
CA THR A 96 -4.38 23.46 -6.94
C THR A 96 -5.61 22.70 -6.47
N GLY A 97 -5.80 22.55 -5.16
CA GLY A 97 -6.78 21.64 -4.55
C GLY A 97 -6.31 20.19 -4.51
N ASN A 98 -5.09 19.91 -4.94
CA ASN A 98 -4.50 18.57 -4.90
C ASN A 98 -4.13 18.18 -3.48
N LEU A 99 -4.06 16.88 -3.25
CA LEU A 99 -3.68 16.31 -1.98
C LEU A 99 -2.23 15.87 -2.02
N LEU A 100 -1.58 15.92 -0.86
CA LEU A 100 -0.17 15.57 -0.70
C LEU A 100 -0.01 14.69 0.53
N ILE A 101 0.90 13.72 0.47
CA ILE A 101 1.39 12.97 1.64
C ILE A 101 2.92 13.00 1.63
N VAL A 102 3.52 12.93 2.81
CA VAL A 102 4.98 12.75 2.93
C VAL A 102 5.31 11.30 2.61
N ASP A 103 6.25 11.11 1.68
CA ASP A 103 6.93 9.85 1.40
C ASP A 103 8.34 9.92 1.97
N ASP A 104 8.58 9.14 3.01
CA ASP A 104 9.86 9.05 3.74
C ASP A 104 10.53 7.68 3.55
N THR A 105 10.17 6.96 2.48
CA THR A 105 10.79 5.67 2.13
C THR A 105 12.22 5.84 1.60
N GLY A 106 12.52 7.00 1.02
CA GLY A 106 13.84 7.37 0.51
C GLY A 106 14.79 7.96 1.56
N PRO A 107 16.07 8.19 1.18
CA PRO A 107 17.03 8.89 2.03
C PRO A 107 16.72 10.39 2.20
N GLU A 108 15.85 10.94 1.35
CA GLU A 108 15.42 12.33 1.34
C GLU A 108 13.90 12.40 1.55
N GLU A 109 13.40 13.54 2.08
CA GLU A 109 11.97 13.75 2.27
C GLU A 109 11.31 14.08 0.94
N GLU A 110 10.40 13.22 0.50
CA GLU A 110 9.63 13.38 -0.73
C GLU A 110 8.15 13.56 -0.43
N TRP A 111 7.41 14.07 -1.42
CA TRP A 111 5.98 14.38 -1.27
C TRP A 111 5.20 13.83 -2.46
N SER A 112 4.33 12.85 -2.22
CA SER A 112 3.47 12.30 -3.27
C SER A 112 2.23 13.17 -3.46
N GLU A 113 1.95 13.57 -4.69
CA GLU A 113 0.79 14.36 -5.08
C GLU A 113 -0.32 13.48 -5.64
N PHE A 114 -1.57 13.81 -5.27
CA PHE A 114 -2.78 13.16 -5.75
C PHE A 114 -3.80 14.17 -6.24
N THR A 115 -4.41 13.86 -7.38
CA THR A 115 -5.53 14.64 -7.92
C THR A 115 -6.82 13.85 -7.80
N LYS A 116 -7.95 14.55 -7.76
CA LYS A 116 -9.26 13.92 -7.71
C LYS A 116 -9.45 13.07 -8.96
N SER A 117 -9.87 11.80 -8.80
CA SER A 117 -10.27 11.01 -9.96
C SER A 117 -11.44 11.71 -10.62
N GLU A 118 -11.30 12.07 -11.90
CA GLU A 118 -12.49 12.37 -12.71
C GLU A 118 -13.35 11.10 -12.66
N LYS A 119 -14.59 11.23 -12.22
CA LYS A 119 -15.54 10.11 -12.28
C LYS A 119 -15.78 9.85 -13.77
N ASP A 120 -15.44 8.66 -14.24
CA ASP A 120 -16.08 8.07 -15.42
C ASP A 120 -17.60 7.90 -15.16
#